data_AF-A0A7X3G0I3-F1
#
_entry.id   AF-A0A7X3G0I3-F1
#
_cell.length_a   1.000
_cell.length_b   1.000
_cell.length_c   1.000
_cell.angle_alpha   90.00
_cell.angle_beta   90.00
_cell.angle_gamma   90.00
#
_symmetry.space_group_name_H-M   'P 1'
#
loop_
_entity.id
_entity.type
_entity.pdbx_description
1 polymer ?
#
loop_
_entity_poly.entity_id
_entity_poly.type
_entity_poly.pdbx_seq_one_letter_code
_entity_poly.pdbx_strand_id
1 'polypeptide(L)'
;MPRIAIIRIKVSLKKVYRMNRNAFIASSHVAAFTDWLAEHYRSLSIRLDIKSSRFVPGGIRTDVSGLDLLRHYRWRTKGSETGNWQETRDYLHELGDALKRAIAGRNEDEVLDACRRVLAWGGNRNDAKGAMPFLKALHAEGKLAAYLDTSSRAFALDVAVVDASRPQAVKMNSMLTKVHALASHDGLPIYDSRVAAAIAALVELWRRSQGKAGAPLPSELAFPAIPSDRSVHSLFADAQSPGVLSYAPASAAATAADWCSAKIRLGWLMAAVSEKAPGLFAAEAAKDRMHAFEASLFMIGYDVSCLKQNAPGAGIDERQRMHIQRAGAARLRRDHAGLPRTLISTLNGKTPNISYAGNVHIGFSGVWSETPFTIDSDFLQDLLNDFPAGEEAGLGANMTGDVEPGTLGYWINQHYPAKSRRLASVLAPILVAEGCVESITGVYPIRLRFL
;
A
#
# COMPACT_ATOMS: atom_id res chain seq x y z
N MET A 1 -47.79 -35.39 20.73
CA MET A 1 -47.29 -34.67 19.54
C MET A 1 -46.26 -33.63 19.99
N PRO A 2 -44.99 -33.72 19.56
CA PRO A 2 -43.97 -32.77 20.00
C PRO A 2 -44.06 -31.47 19.18
N ARG A 3 -44.00 -30.33 19.86
CA ARG A 3 -43.95 -28.99 19.25
C ARG A 3 -42.57 -28.77 18.63
N ILE A 4 -42.51 -28.66 17.31
CA ILE A 4 -41.32 -28.24 16.57
C ILE A 4 -41.09 -26.75 16.86
N ALA A 5 -39.99 -26.44 17.53
CA ALA A 5 -39.52 -25.07 17.70
C ALA A 5 -38.94 -24.58 16.37
N ILE A 6 -39.62 -23.62 15.74
CA ILE A 6 -39.12 -22.94 14.54
C ILE A 6 -38.01 -21.98 15.00
N ILE A 7 -36.75 -22.40 14.80
CA ILE A 7 -35.59 -21.52 14.94
C ILE A 7 -35.62 -20.54 13.77
N ARG A 8 -36.10 -19.32 14.01
CA ARG A 8 -35.96 -18.20 13.06
C ARG A 8 -34.50 -17.75 13.05
N ILE A 9 -33.73 -18.30 12.12
CA ILE A 9 -32.42 -17.75 11.75
C ILE A 9 -32.68 -16.38 11.11
N LYS A 10 -32.44 -15.30 11.86
CA LYS A 10 -32.33 -13.95 11.29
C LYS A 10 -31.06 -13.91 10.43
N VAL A 11 -31.20 -14.21 9.13
CA VAL A 11 -30.18 -13.84 8.15
C VAL A 11 -30.20 -12.32 8.07
N SER A 12 -29.17 -11.69 8.64
CA SER A 12 -28.93 -10.25 8.45
C SER A 12 -28.56 -10.05 6.98
N LEU A 13 -29.54 -9.64 6.16
CA LEU A 13 -29.32 -9.17 4.81
C LEU A 13 -28.43 -7.92 4.90
N LYS A 14 -27.11 -8.09 4.77
CA LYS A 14 -26.21 -6.96 4.51
C LYS A 14 -26.75 -6.26 3.26
N LYS A 15 -27.18 -5.01 3.43
CA LYS A 15 -27.63 -4.15 2.33
C LYS A 15 -26.53 -4.14 1.27
N VAL A 16 -26.81 -4.71 0.09
CA VAL A 16 -25.85 -4.72 -1.03
C VAL A 16 -25.70 -3.28 -1.49
N TYR A 17 -24.56 -2.67 -1.16
CA TYR A 17 -24.27 -1.29 -1.48
C TYR A 17 -23.86 -1.22 -2.96
N ARG A 18 -24.79 -0.78 -3.81
CA ARG A 18 -24.57 -0.53 -5.23
C ARG A 18 -24.54 0.97 -5.47
N MET A 19 -23.43 1.50 -5.99
CA MET A 19 -23.20 2.94 -6.15
C MET A 19 -22.49 3.27 -7.46
N ASN A 20 -23.00 4.25 -8.20
CA ASN A 20 -22.35 4.83 -9.37
C ASN A 20 -21.78 6.23 -9.05
N ARG A 21 -21.09 6.85 -10.01
CA ARG A 21 -20.49 8.18 -9.85
C ARG A 21 -21.49 9.23 -9.35
N ASN A 22 -22.67 9.30 -9.96
CA ASN A 22 -23.67 10.33 -9.62
C ASN A 22 -24.16 10.18 -8.17
N ALA A 23 -24.46 8.94 -7.75
CA ALA A 23 -24.86 8.67 -6.36
C ALA A 23 -23.71 8.97 -5.36
N PHE A 24 -22.46 8.66 -5.74
CA PHE A 24 -21.30 8.94 -4.91
C PHE A 24 -21.08 10.44 -4.70
N ILE A 25 -21.09 11.24 -5.78
CA ILE A 25 -20.88 12.70 -5.70
C ILE A 25 -22.07 13.42 -5.05
N ALA A 26 -23.30 12.88 -5.16
CA ALA A 26 -24.47 13.41 -4.47
C ALA A 26 -24.46 13.17 -2.94
N SER A 27 -23.55 12.34 -2.42
CA SER A 27 -23.39 12.17 -0.97
C SER A 27 -22.94 13.49 -0.33
N SER A 28 -23.67 13.95 0.69
CA SER A 28 -23.34 15.18 1.41
C SER A 28 -21.95 15.15 2.03
N HIS A 29 -21.47 13.98 2.46
CA HIS A 29 -20.11 13.81 2.97
C HIS A 29 -19.06 13.97 1.88
N VAL A 30 -19.29 13.39 0.71
CA VAL A 30 -18.36 13.48 -0.43
C VAL A 30 -18.35 14.90 -0.99
N ALA A 31 -19.51 15.53 -1.16
CA ALA A 31 -19.61 16.92 -1.58
C ALA A 31 -18.84 17.85 -0.63
N ALA A 32 -19.11 17.77 0.68
CA ALA A 32 -18.45 18.60 1.67
C ALA A 32 -16.93 18.36 1.76
N PHE A 33 -16.46 17.12 1.62
CA PHE A 33 -15.02 16.84 1.60
C PHE A 33 -14.34 17.38 0.33
N THR A 34 -14.97 17.21 -0.83
CA THR A 34 -14.42 17.69 -2.10
C THR A 34 -14.41 19.22 -2.16
N ASP A 35 -15.43 19.90 -1.60
CA ASP A 35 -15.43 21.37 -1.42
C ASP A 35 -14.27 21.80 -0.53
N TRP A 36 -14.13 21.16 0.65
CA TRP A 36 -13.05 21.48 1.57
C TRP A 36 -11.68 21.31 0.93
N LEU A 37 -11.42 20.20 0.25
CA LEU A 37 -10.12 19.96 -0.37
C LEU A 37 -9.86 20.95 -1.52
N ALA A 38 -10.88 21.29 -2.31
CA ALA A 38 -10.77 22.28 -3.38
C ALA A 38 -10.51 23.71 -2.86
N GLU A 39 -10.95 24.04 -1.64
CA GLU A 39 -10.65 25.32 -0.99
C GLU A 39 -9.23 25.33 -0.36
N HIS A 40 -8.78 24.19 0.17
CA HIS A 40 -7.55 24.13 0.99
C HIS A 40 -6.32 23.63 0.23
N TYR A 41 -6.45 23.12 -1.00
CA TYR A 41 -5.34 22.46 -1.70
C TYR A 41 -4.09 23.33 -1.89
N ARG A 42 -4.18 24.67 -1.85
CA ARG A 42 -3.01 25.57 -1.96
C ARG A 42 -2.35 25.88 -0.62
N SER A 43 -3.10 25.78 0.47
CA SER A 43 -2.70 26.20 1.82
C SER A 43 -2.33 25.03 2.74
N LEU A 44 -2.52 23.78 2.30
CA LEU A 44 -2.04 22.60 3.02
C LEU A 44 -0.52 22.70 3.26
N SER A 45 -0.09 22.78 4.51
CA SER A 45 1.32 22.74 4.88
C SER A 45 1.83 21.30 4.92
N ILE A 46 2.79 20.97 4.06
CA ILE A 46 3.31 19.61 3.89
C ILE A 46 4.81 19.60 4.17
N ARG A 47 5.22 18.98 5.27
CA ARG A 47 6.64 18.75 5.59
C ARG A 47 7.07 17.36 5.14
N LEU A 48 7.65 17.26 3.95
CA LEU A 48 8.24 16.02 3.47
C LEU A 48 9.53 15.73 4.25
N ASP A 49 9.64 14.53 4.82
CA ASP A 49 10.85 13.98 5.46
C ASP A 49 11.03 12.52 5.01
N ILE A 50 11.33 12.35 3.73
CA ILE A 50 11.47 11.04 3.08
C ILE A 50 12.94 10.64 3.13
N LYS A 51 13.22 9.50 3.75
CA LYS A 51 14.58 8.96 3.85
C LYS A 51 15.12 8.53 2.49
N SER A 52 16.44 8.55 2.37
CA SER A 52 17.11 7.99 1.19
C SER A 52 16.79 6.51 1.04
N SER A 53 16.49 6.09 -0.18
CA SER A 53 16.32 4.71 -0.58
C SER A 53 16.75 4.55 -2.03
N ARG A 54 16.75 3.32 -2.55
CA ARG A 54 16.98 3.10 -3.99
C ARG A 54 15.97 3.82 -4.89
N PHE A 55 14.74 4.00 -4.40
CA PHE A 55 13.65 4.68 -5.12
C PHE A 55 13.68 6.20 -4.91
N VAL A 56 14.25 6.67 -3.80
CA VAL A 56 14.41 8.09 -3.49
C VAL A 56 15.88 8.37 -3.16
N PRO A 57 16.80 8.34 -4.16
CA PRO A 57 18.20 8.61 -3.89
C PRO A 57 18.40 10.01 -3.31
N GLY A 58 19.14 10.07 -2.19
CA GLY A 58 19.42 11.30 -1.45
C GLY A 58 18.32 11.72 -0.47
N GLY A 59 17.17 11.04 -0.47
CA GLY A 59 16.02 11.44 0.33
C GLY A 59 15.43 12.79 -0.10
N ILE A 60 14.39 13.23 0.60
CA ILE A 60 13.72 14.53 0.42
C ILE A 60 13.39 15.09 1.79
N ARG A 61 13.90 16.29 2.10
CA ARG A 61 13.50 17.04 3.30
C ARG A 61 13.16 18.47 2.91
N THR A 62 11.88 18.82 2.94
CA THR A 62 11.40 20.14 2.51
C THR A 62 10.01 20.44 3.04
N ASP A 63 9.73 21.72 3.27
CA ASP A 63 8.38 22.23 3.58
C ASP A 63 7.76 22.77 2.27
N VAL A 64 6.54 22.31 1.95
CA VAL A 64 5.80 22.67 0.74
C VAL A 64 4.44 23.21 1.13
N SER A 65 3.98 24.26 0.43
CA SER A 65 2.61 24.74 0.54
C SER A 65 1.80 24.21 -0.63
N GLY A 66 0.76 23.45 -0.31
CA GLY A 66 -0.22 22.93 -1.24
C GLY A 66 0.03 21.51 -1.70
N LEU A 67 -0.99 20.96 -2.37
CA LEU A 67 -1.09 19.56 -2.78
C LEU A 67 -0.28 19.23 -4.04
N ASP A 68 0.25 20.23 -4.76
CA ASP A 68 1.09 19.98 -5.93
C ASP A 68 2.53 19.69 -5.48
N LEU A 69 2.88 18.40 -5.43
CA LEU A 69 4.18 17.90 -4.96
C LEU A 69 5.06 17.41 -6.12
N LEU A 70 4.67 17.66 -7.37
CA LEU A 70 5.32 17.06 -8.55
C LEU A 70 6.80 17.44 -8.66
N ARG A 71 7.16 18.67 -8.27
CA ARG A 71 8.56 19.14 -8.23
C ARG A 71 9.45 18.32 -7.29
N HIS A 72 8.85 17.69 -6.29
CA HIS A 72 9.55 16.86 -5.31
C HIS A 72 9.34 15.37 -5.56
N TYR A 73 8.54 14.99 -6.56
CA TYR A 73 8.29 13.60 -6.85
C TYR A 73 9.58 12.85 -7.15
N ARG A 74 9.73 11.67 -6.53
CA ARG A 74 10.86 10.79 -6.80
C ARG A 74 10.48 9.33 -6.66
N TRP A 75 10.63 8.58 -7.75
CA TRP A 75 10.50 7.13 -7.81
C TRP A 75 11.47 6.57 -8.86
N ARG A 76 12.73 6.37 -8.45
CA ARG A 76 13.77 5.84 -9.32
C ARG A 76 13.63 4.33 -9.46
N THR A 77 13.39 3.87 -10.68
CA THR A 77 13.33 2.46 -11.04
C THR A 77 14.55 2.04 -11.86
N LYS A 78 14.72 0.73 -12.07
CA LYS A 78 15.77 0.25 -12.97
C LYS A 78 15.51 0.81 -14.38
N GLY A 79 16.50 1.49 -14.96
CA GLY A 79 16.38 2.16 -16.26
C GLY A 79 16.00 3.64 -16.20
N SER A 80 15.66 4.20 -15.02
CA SER A 80 15.43 5.64 -14.88
C SER A 80 16.69 6.36 -14.39
N GLU A 81 17.01 7.49 -15.01
CA GLU A 81 18.12 8.37 -14.66
C GLU A 81 17.88 9.07 -13.32
N THR A 82 16.74 9.74 -13.19
CA THR A 82 16.44 10.63 -12.05
C THR A 82 15.28 10.13 -11.19
N GLY A 83 14.29 9.47 -11.80
CA GLY A 83 13.03 9.10 -11.17
C GLY A 83 12.13 10.29 -10.86
N ASN A 84 12.33 11.46 -11.50
CA ASN A 84 11.47 12.63 -11.28
C ASN A 84 10.06 12.44 -11.89
N TRP A 85 9.16 13.40 -11.65
CA TRP A 85 7.79 13.32 -12.17
C TRP A 85 7.75 13.21 -13.70
N GLN A 86 8.50 14.07 -14.40
CA GLN A 86 8.50 14.14 -15.86
C GLN A 86 8.89 12.80 -16.49
N GLU A 87 10.01 12.23 -16.05
CA GLU A 87 10.51 10.92 -16.48
C GLU A 87 9.54 9.80 -16.12
N THR A 88 8.96 9.84 -14.91
CA THR A 88 7.97 8.86 -14.47
C THR A 88 6.71 8.89 -15.32
N ARG A 89 6.18 10.09 -15.59
CA ARG A 89 4.98 10.31 -16.40
C ARG A 89 5.19 9.77 -17.81
N ASP A 90 6.31 10.10 -18.45
CA ASP A 90 6.60 9.65 -19.80
C ASP A 90 6.76 8.13 -19.87
N TYR A 91 7.42 7.53 -18.87
CA TYR A 91 7.55 6.08 -18.79
C TYR A 91 6.21 5.38 -18.51
N LEU A 92 5.34 5.97 -17.68
CA LEU A 92 3.98 5.47 -17.47
C LEU A 92 3.14 5.53 -18.73
N HIS A 93 3.28 6.58 -19.55
CA HIS A 93 2.66 6.62 -20.88
C HIS A 93 3.16 5.50 -21.78
N GLU A 94 4.47 5.28 -21.84
CA GLU A 94 5.05 4.20 -22.64
C GLU A 94 4.49 2.83 -22.22
N LEU A 95 4.47 2.55 -20.91
CA LEU A 95 3.95 1.30 -20.35
C LEU A 95 2.45 1.13 -20.62
N GLY A 96 1.66 2.19 -20.39
CA GLY A 96 0.22 2.17 -20.62
C GLY A 96 -0.14 1.99 -22.09
N ASP A 97 0.54 2.71 -22.98
CA ASP A 97 0.32 2.62 -24.42
C ASP A 97 0.71 1.23 -24.96
N ALA A 98 1.83 0.66 -24.49
CA ALA A 98 2.22 -0.71 -24.84
C ALA A 98 1.18 -1.73 -24.38
N LEU A 99 0.71 -1.61 -23.13
CA LEU A 99 -0.31 -2.51 -22.58
C LEU A 99 -1.64 -2.41 -23.33
N LYS A 100 -2.12 -1.20 -23.61
CA LYS A 100 -3.37 -0.97 -24.37
C LYS A 100 -3.27 -1.53 -25.78
N ARG A 101 -2.15 -1.32 -26.48
CA ARG A 101 -1.92 -1.89 -27.83
C ARG A 101 -1.91 -3.42 -27.80
N ALA A 102 -1.22 -4.03 -26.85
CA ALA A 102 -1.18 -5.48 -26.70
C ALA A 102 -2.59 -6.07 -26.43
N ILE A 103 -3.37 -5.42 -25.56
CA ILE A 103 -4.77 -5.81 -25.27
C ILE A 103 -5.63 -5.71 -26.54
N ALA A 104 -5.53 -4.59 -27.27
CA ALA A 104 -6.28 -4.38 -28.52
C ALA A 104 -5.89 -5.39 -29.60
N GLY A 105 -4.61 -5.76 -29.71
CA GLY A 105 -4.11 -6.78 -30.62
C GLY A 105 -4.45 -8.22 -30.22
N ARG A 106 -4.97 -8.44 -29.01
CA ARG A 106 -5.22 -9.77 -28.42
C ARG A 106 -4.02 -10.71 -28.44
N ASN A 107 -2.82 -10.15 -28.36
CA ASN A 107 -1.59 -10.93 -28.27
C ASN A 107 -1.29 -11.23 -26.80
N GLU A 108 -1.61 -12.45 -26.36
CA GLU A 108 -1.46 -12.88 -24.97
C GLU A 108 -0.01 -12.71 -24.45
N ASP A 109 1.01 -13.03 -25.27
CA ASP A 109 2.42 -12.91 -24.88
C ASP A 109 2.83 -11.45 -24.68
N GLU A 110 2.45 -10.56 -25.58
CA GLU A 110 2.70 -9.12 -25.45
C GLU A 110 1.96 -8.53 -24.25
N VAL A 111 0.73 -8.98 -23.97
CA VAL A 111 -0.04 -8.52 -22.80
C VAL A 111 0.65 -8.96 -21.51
N LEU A 112 1.08 -10.22 -21.42
CA LEU A 112 1.80 -10.70 -20.24
C LEU A 112 3.12 -9.96 -20.04
N ASP A 113 3.87 -9.70 -21.12
CA ASP A 113 5.12 -8.94 -21.03
C ASP A 113 4.90 -7.49 -20.61
N ALA A 114 3.91 -6.80 -21.20
CA ALA A 114 3.53 -5.46 -20.79
C ALA A 114 3.13 -5.42 -19.31
N CYS A 115 2.35 -6.40 -18.83
CA CYS A 115 2.02 -6.52 -17.42
C CYS A 115 3.27 -6.70 -16.54
N ARG A 116 4.22 -7.53 -16.95
CA ARG A 116 5.49 -7.73 -16.24
C ARG A 116 6.26 -6.42 -16.13
N ARG A 117 6.36 -5.64 -17.21
CA ARG A 117 7.03 -4.33 -17.23
C ARG A 117 6.39 -3.32 -16.26
N VAL A 118 5.05 -3.26 -16.24
CA VAL A 118 4.29 -2.44 -15.28
C VAL A 118 4.60 -2.83 -13.84
N LEU A 119 4.60 -4.13 -13.54
CA LEU A 119 4.88 -4.63 -12.21
C LEU A 119 6.34 -4.40 -11.80
N ALA A 120 7.28 -4.55 -12.72
CA ALA A 120 8.69 -4.25 -12.50
C ALA A 120 8.93 -2.78 -12.15
N TRP A 121 8.28 -1.85 -12.84
CA TRP A 121 8.29 -0.42 -12.48
C TRP A 121 7.70 -0.18 -11.08
N GLY A 122 6.60 -0.84 -10.76
CA GLY A 122 5.94 -0.76 -9.46
C GLY A 122 6.72 -1.35 -8.28
N GLY A 123 7.93 -1.87 -8.53
CA GLY A 123 8.81 -2.46 -7.51
C GLY A 123 8.72 -3.99 -7.39
N ASN A 124 7.84 -4.66 -8.13
CA ASN A 124 7.75 -6.12 -8.09
C ASN A 124 8.86 -6.76 -8.91
N ARG A 125 9.70 -7.59 -8.27
CA ARG A 125 10.78 -8.31 -8.96
C ARG A 125 10.70 -9.83 -8.82
N ASN A 126 9.75 -10.34 -8.03
CA ASN A 126 9.55 -11.78 -7.90
C ASN A 126 8.33 -12.23 -8.72
N ASP A 127 8.63 -12.88 -9.83
CA ASP A 127 7.66 -13.38 -10.80
C ASP A 127 6.82 -14.58 -10.30
N ALA A 128 7.18 -15.15 -9.13
CA ALA A 128 6.48 -16.24 -8.47
C ALA A 128 5.52 -15.77 -7.37
N LYS A 129 5.54 -14.48 -6.98
CA LYS A 129 4.70 -13.92 -5.92
C LYS A 129 3.85 -12.74 -6.44
N GLY A 130 2.89 -12.32 -5.61
CA GLY A 130 2.07 -11.13 -5.88
C GLY A 130 1.07 -11.32 -7.03
N ALA A 131 1.13 -10.41 -8.02
CA ALA A 131 0.20 -10.38 -9.16
C ALA A 131 0.57 -11.35 -10.29
N MET A 132 1.86 -11.65 -10.48
CA MET A 132 2.34 -12.43 -11.63
C MET A 132 1.75 -13.84 -11.74
N PRO A 133 1.59 -14.64 -10.66
CA PRO A 133 1.00 -15.97 -10.77
C PRO A 133 -0.43 -15.95 -11.33
N PHE A 134 -1.22 -14.93 -10.97
CA PHE A 134 -2.58 -14.78 -11.48
C PHE A 134 -2.60 -14.41 -12.97
N LEU A 135 -1.73 -13.49 -13.38
CA LEU A 135 -1.61 -13.06 -14.78
C LEU A 135 -1.10 -14.20 -15.66
N LYS A 136 -0.12 -14.98 -15.18
CA LYS A 136 0.39 -16.20 -15.86
C LYS A 136 -0.68 -17.28 -16.00
N ALA A 137 -1.53 -17.47 -15.00
CA ALA A 137 -2.64 -18.42 -15.10
C ALA A 137 -3.65 -18.01 -16.19
N LEU A 138 -4.04 -16.73 -16.23
CA LEU A 138 -4.92 -16.23 -17.30
C LEU A 138 -4.28 -16.33 -18.69
N HIS A 139 -2.99 -16.04 -18.80
CA HIS A 139 -2.21 -16.18 -20.04
C HIS A 139 -2.15 -17.63 -20.52
N ALA A 140 -1.86 -18.58 -19.63
CA ALA A 140 -1.84 -20.00 -19.96
C ALA A 140 -3.20 -20.54 -20.43
N GLU A 141 -4.29 -19.89 -20.00
CA GLU A 141 -5.66 -20.17 -20.46
C GLU A 141 -6.06 -19.41 -21.74
N GLY A 142 -5.20 -18.53 -22.28
CA GLY A 142 -5.50 -17.68 -23.43
C GLY A 142 -6.60 -16.65 -23.16
N LYS A 143 -6.71 -16.17 -21.91
CA LYS A 143 -7.79 -15.30 -21.43
C LYS A 143 -7.30 -13.94 -20.93
N LEU A 144 -6.00 -13.67 -20.89
CA LEU A 144 -5.46 -12.48 -20.23
C LEU A 144 -5.89 -11.20 -20.95
N ALA A 145 -5.79 -11.14 -22.27
CA ALA A 145 -6.17 -9.95 -23.03
C ALA A 145 -7.67 -9.66 -22.86
N ALA A 146 -8.51 -10.68 -23.01
CA ALA A 146 -9.96 -10.55 -22.87
C ALA A 146 -10.38 -10.16 -21.44
N TYR A 147 -9.71 -10.70 -20.43
CA TYR A 147 -9.92 -10.35 -19.04
C TYR A 147 -9.60 -8.87 -18.78
N LEU A 148 -8.42 -8.40 -19.20
CA LEU A 148 -8.00 -7.02 -18.98
C LEU A 148 -8.85 -6.01 -19.76
N ASP A 149 -9.25 -6.32 -21.00
CA ASP A 149 -10.19 -5.50 -21.77
C ASP A 149 -11.54 -5.37 -21.04
N THR A 150 -12.11 -6.50 -20.61
CA THR A 150 -13.40 -6.53 -19.91
C THR A 150 -13.34 -5.76 -18.58
N SER A 151 -12.30 -6.00 -17.78
CA SER A 151 -12.12 -5.28 -16.52
C SER A 151 -11.87 -3.79 -16.74
N SER A 152 -11.09 -3.39 -17.74
CA SER A 152 -10.82 -1.97 -18.03
C SER A 152 -12.11 -1.22 -18.39
N ARG A 153 -12.97 -1.82 -19.21
CA ARG A 153 -14.31 -1.27 -19.51
C ARG A 153 -15.19 -1.18 -18.26
N ALA A 154 -15.12 -2.15 -17.36
CA ALA A 154 -15.89 -2.15 -16.11
C ALA A 154 -15.36 -1.14 -15.07
N PHE A 155 -14.08 -0.76 -15.17
CA PHE A 155 -13.44 0.23 -14.31
C PHE A 155 -13.58 1.69 -14.80
N ALA A 156 -13.92 1.91 -16.06
CA ALA A 156 -14.05 3.24 -16.64
C ALA A 156 -14.98 4.13 -15.78
N LEU A 157 -14.47 5.28 -15.35
CA LEU A 157 -15.02 6.09 -14.26
C LEU A 157 -16.40 6.68 -14.59
N ASP A 158 -16.74 6.82 -15.87
CA ASP A 158 -18.04 7.30 -16.33
C ASP A 158 -19.14 6.21 -16.23
N VAL A 159 -18.78 4.94 -16.36
CA VAL A 159 -19.72 3.80 -16.36
C VAL A 159 -19.61 2.91 -15.12
N ALA A 160 -18.54 3.03 -14.34
CA ALA A 160 -18.26 2.15 -13.21
C ALA A 160 -19.40 2.14 -12.19
N VAL A 161 -19.64 0.96 -11.62
CA VAL A 161 -20.59 0.75 -10.53
C VAL A 161 -19.92 -0.06 -9.44
N VAL A 162 -19.76 0.54 -8.26
CA VAL A 162 -19.27 -0.17 -7.08
C VAL A 162 -20.39 -1.07 -6.57
N ASP A 163 -20.15 -2.38 -6.61
CA ASP A 163 -21.05 -3.41 -6.09
C ASP A 163 -20.20 -4.54 -5.50
N ALA A 164 -20.27 -4.71 -4.17
CA ALA A 164 -19.47 -5.72 -3.47
C ALA A 164 -19.77 -7.16 -3.92
N SER A 165 -20.95 -7.41 -4.49
CA SER A 165 -21.33 -8.72 -5.02
C SER A 165 -20.83 -8.97 -6.45
N ARG A 166 -20.40 -7.93 -7.15
CA ARG A 166 -19.97 -7.98 -8.56
C ARG A 166 -18.74 -7.08 -8.78
N PRO A 167 -17.58 -7.45 -8.21
CA PRO A 167 -16.36 -6.67 -8.39
C PRO A 167 -15.90 -6.67 -9.86
N GLN A 168 -15.28 -5.56 -10.27
CA GLN A 168 -14.73 -5.34 -11.63
C GLN A 168 -13.62 -6.32 -12.00
N ALA A 169 -12.98 -6.92 -11.00
CA ALA A 169 -11.90 -7.88 -11.16
C ALA A 169 -12.06 -9.02 -10.14
N VAL A 170 -11.81 -10.25 -10.60
CA VAL A 170 -11.87 -11.46 -9.77
C VAL A 170 -10.79 -11.46 -8.67
N LYS A 171 -9.63 -10.85 -8.94
CA LYS A 171 -8.53 -10.69 -7.98
C LYS A 171 -8.04 -9.26 -8.05
N MET A 172 -7.73 -8.67 -6.90
CA MET A 172 -7.14 -7.33 -6.84
C MET A 172 -6.23 -7.21 -5.61
N ASN A 173 -5.12 -6.50 -5.80
CA ASN A 173 -4.16 -6.11 -4.79
C ASN A 173 -3.45 -4.83 -5.28
N SER A 174 -2.59 -4.23 -4.45
CA SER A 174 -1.85 -3.00 -4.78
C SER A 174 -0.95 -3.09 -6.04
N MET A 175 -0.63 -4.30 -6.50
CA MET A 175 0.11 -4.52 -7.75
C MET A 175 -0.82 -4.52 -8.96
N LEU A 176 -1.95 -5.24 -8.88
CA LEU A 176 -2.96 -5.28 -9.93
C LEU A 176 -3.62 -3.92 -10.14
N THR A 177 -3.71 -3.07 -9.12
CA THR A 177 -4.21 -1.69 -9.31
C THR A 177 -3.37 -0.88 -10.30
N LYS A 178 -2.07 -1.16 -10.44
CA LYS A 178 -1.17 -0.56 -11.44
C LYS A 178 -1.51 -1.02 -12.84
N VAL A 179 -1.63 -2.34 -13.03
CA VAL A 179 -1.99 -2.94 -14.32
C VAL A 179 -3.33 -2.38 -14.81
N HIS A 180 -4.35 -2.35 -13.94
CA HIS A 180 -5.66 -1.81 -14.31
C HIS A 180 -5.67 -0.29 -14.50
N ALA A 181 -4.85 0.48 -13.77
CA ALA A 181 -4.71 1.92 -14.02
C ALA A 181 -4.17 2.18 -15.43
N LEU A 182 -3.05 1.51 -15.78
CA LEU A 182 -2.37 1.72 -17.05
C LEU A 182 -3.09 1.09 -18.24
N ALA A 183 -3.94 0.08 -18.01
CA ALA A 183 -4.87 -0.42 -19.01
C ALA A 183 -6.08 0.52 -19.23
N SER A 184 -6.37 1.43 -18.30
CA SER A 184 -7.51 2.34 -18.40
C SER A 184 -7.31 3.44 -19.43
N HIS A 185 -8.39 3.89 -20.05
CA HIS A 185 -8.41 5.00 -21.01
C HIS A 185 -8.76 6.35 -20.37
N ASP A 186 -8.94 6.38 -19.06
CA ASP A 186 -9.27 7.56 -18.27
C ASP A 186 -8.28 7.77 -17.10
N GLY A 187 -8.65 8.62 -16.14
CA GLY A 187 -7.83 8.93 -14.96
C GLY A 187 -7.95 7.94 -13.79
N LEU A 188 -8.23 6.65 -14.03
CA LEU A 188 -8.35 5.64 -12.97
C LEU A 188 -7.03 5.49 -12.18
N PRO A 189 -7.01 5.77 -10.87
CA PRO A 189 -5.75 5.93 -10.14
C PRO A 189 -5.07 4.61 -9.78
N ILE A 190 -3.74 4.56 -9.76
CA ILE A 190 -2.95 3.54 -9.06
C ILE A 190 -3.22 3.68 -7.56
N TYR A 191 -4.14 2.87 -7.07
CA TYR A 191 -4.44 2.79 -5.64
C TYR A 191 -3.45 1.82 -4.98
N ASP A 192 -2.37 2.36 -4.41
CA ASP A 192 -1.41 1.63 -3.55
C ASP A 192 -1.60 2.02 -2.06
N SER A 193 -0.83 1.41 -1.17
CA SER A 193 -0.94 1.68 0.28
C SER A 193 -0.58 3.11 0.68
N ARG A 194 0.36 3.77 -0.03
CA ARG A 194 0.74 5.17 0.22
C ARG A 194 -0.39 6.10 -0.19
N VAL A 195 -0.93 5.89 -1.39
CA VAL A 195 -2.08 6.66 -1.89
C VAL A 195 -3.28 6.49 -0.97
N ALA A 196 -3.56 5.25 -0.52
CA ALA A 196 -4.63 4.95 0.43
C ALA A 196 -4.44 5.68 1.78
N ALA A 197 -3.22 5.65 2.33
CA ALA A 197 -2.90 6.32 3.59
C ALA A 197 -3.07 7.85 3.47
N ALA A 198 -2.58 8.44 2.39
CA ALA A 198 -2.67 9.87 2.14
C ALA A 198 -4.12 10.36 2.05
N ILE A 199 -4.97 9.68 1.24
CA ILE A 199 -6.36 10.10 1.13
C ILE A 199 -7.13 9.89 2.45
N ALA A 200 -6.86 8.81 3.18
CA ALA A 200 -7.46 8.60 4.50
C ALA A 200 -7.06 9.71 5.51
N ALA A 201 -5.80 10.17 5.46
CA ALA A 201 -5.33 11.27 6.30
C ALA A 201 -5.97 12.62 5.93
N LEU A 202 -6.14 12.92 4.63
CA LEU A 202 -6.84 14.12 4.16
C LEU A 202 -8.32 14.10 4.57
N VAL A 203 -9.00 12.95 4.47
CA VAL A 203 -10.38 12.80 4.95
C VAL A 203 -10.46 13.06 6.46
N GLU A 204 -9.54 12.53 7.25
CA GLU A 204 -9.55 12.75 8.70
C GLU A 204 -9.22 14.21 9.08
N LEU A 205 -8.32 14.88 8.34
CA LEU A 205 -8.08 16.32 8.49
C LEU A 205 -9.35 17.14 8.27
N TRP A 206 -10.07 16.87 7.17
CA TRP A 206 -11.36 17.49 6.92
C TRP A 206 -12.34 17.22 8.07
N ARG A 207 -12.47 15.95 8.49
CA ARG A 207 -13.39 15.62 9.60
C ARG A 207 -13.05 16.39 10.86
N ARG A 208 -11.77 16.55 11.19
CA ARG A 208 -11.31 17.31 12.35
C ARG A 208 -11.56 18.81 12.19
N SER A 209 -11.35 19.38 11.01
CA SER A 209 -11.68 20.79 10.73
C SER A 209 -13.18 21.08 10.90
N GLN A 210 -14.02 20.06 10.70
CA GLN A 210 -15.47 20.12 10.91
C GLN A 210 -15.92 19.72 12.33
N GLY A 211 -15.00 19.49 13.28
CA GLY A 211 -15.34 19.05 14.64
C GLY A 211 -15.89 17.62 14.73
N LYS A 212 -15.65 16.78 13.72
CA LYS A 212 -16.23 15.43 13.58
C LYS A 212 -15.25 14.29 13.88
N ALA A 213 -14.14 14.51 14.57
CA ALA A 213 -13.10 13.50 14.83
C ALA A 213 -13.64 12.16 15.42
N GLY A 214 -14.59 12.25 16.36
CA GLY A 214 -15.19 11.10 17.04
C GLY A 214 -16.41 10.47 16.36
N ALA A 215 -16.93 11.05 15.29
CA ALA A 215 -18.10 10.51 14.59
C ALA A 215 -17.78 9.19 13.85
N PRO A 216 -18.77 8.40 13.38
CA PRO A 216 -18.50 7.31 12.46
C PRO A 216 -17.91 7.81 11.13
N LEU A 217 -16.95 7.07 10.56
CA LEU A 217 -16.43 7.37 9.23
C LEU A 217 -17.47 7.05 8.16
N PRO A 218 -17.85 8.00 7.28
CA PRO A 218 -18.75 7.69 6.16
C PRO A 218 -18.14 6.62 5.27
N SER A 219 -18.91 5.58 4.94
CA SER A 219 -18.44 4.43 4.16
C SER A 219 -17.89 4.83 2.78
N GLU A 220 -18.45 5.89 2.19
CA GLU A 220 -18.05 6.48 0.92
C GLU A 220 -16.62 7.04 0.97
N LEU A 221 -16.19 7.53 2.14
CA LEU A 221 -14.87 8.10 2.39
C LEU A 221 -13.96 7.15 3.18
N ALA A 222 -14.37 5.89 3.35
CA ALA A 222 -13.53 4.85 3.92
C ALA A 222 -12.58 4.31 2.85
N PHE A 223 -11.31 4.71 2.93
CA PHE A 223 -10.24 4.30 2.02
C PHE A 223 -9.31 3.32 2.74
N PRO A 224 -9.61 2.01 2.70
CA PRO A 224 -8.82 1.03 3.42
C PRO A 224 -7.45 0.87 2.76
N ALA A 225 -6.47 0.49 3.57
CA ALA A 225 -5.13 0.10 3.14
C ALA A 225 -4.82 -1.31 3.66
N ILE A 226 -3.69 -1.87 3.25
CA ILE A 226 -3.12 -3.03 3.93
C ILE A 226 -2.67 -2.63 5.34
N PRO A 227 -2.58 -3.56 6.31
CA PRO A 227 -2.00 -3.22 7.59
C PRO A 227 -0.54 -2.80 7.38
N SER A 228 -0.28 -1.51 7.58
CA SER A 228 1.04 -0.89 7.51
C SER A 228 1.11 0.24 8.55
N ASP A 229 2.33 0.60 8.92
CA ASP A 229 2.66 1.81 9.67
C ASP A 229 2.35 3.10 8.88
N ARG A 230 2.01 2.99 7.60
CA ARG A 230 1.44 4.05 6.76
C ARG A 230 -0.07 4.03 6.88
N SER A 231 -0.56 4.61 7.97
CA SER A 231 -1.99 4.74 8.23
C SER A 231 -2.34 6.12 8.73
N VAL A 232 -3.62 6.49 8.62
CA VAL A 232 -4.16 7.69 9.26
C VAL A 232 -3.80 7.77 10.76
N HIS A 233 -3.61 6.63 11.43
CA HIS A 233 -3.25 6.58 12.85
C HIS A 233 -1.84 7.07 13.16
N SER A 234 -0.95 7.11 12.15
CA SER A 234 0.40 7.67 12.28
C SER A 234 0.36 9.20 12.40
N LEU A 235 -0.71 9.81 11.88
CA LEU A 235 -1.02 11.22 12.08
C LEU A 235 -1.98 11.44 13.27
N PHE A 236 -3.00 10.59 13.41
CA PHE A 236 -4.09 10.71 14.37
C PHE A 236 -4.40 9.38 15.08
N ALA A 237 -3.75 9.12 16.22
CA ALA A 237 -3.87 7.85 16.95
C ALA A 237 -5.32 7.42 17.22
N ASP A 238 -6.18 8.40 17.50
CA ASP A 238 -7.58 8.28 17.87
C ASP A 238 -8.56 8.29 16.67
N ALA A 239 -8.06 8.40 15.44
CA ALA A 239 -8.91 8.39 14.25
C ALA A 239 -9.75 7.12 14.16
N GLN A 240 -10.93 7.22 13.52
CA GLN A 240 -11.71 6.03 13.18
C GLN A 240 -11.00 5.24 12.07
N SER A 241 -11.05 3.91 12.17
CA SER A 241 -10.39 3.03 11.20
C SER A 241 -11.04 3.18 9.81
N PRO A 242 -10.25 3.43 8.74
CA PRO A 242 -10.77 3.41 7.37
C PRO A 242 -11.00 1.99 6.83
N GLY A 243 -10.73 0.95 7.64
CA GLY A 243 -10.75 -0.46 7.25
C GLY A 243 -9.35 -1.00 6.92
N VAL A 244 -9.23 -2.33 6.88
CA VAL A 244 -7.98 -3.04 6.58
C VAL A 244 -8.25 -4.10 5.52
N LEU A 245 -7.41 -4.13 4.49
CA LEU A 245 -7.48 -5.09 3.39
C LEU A 245 -6.72 -6.36 3.78
N SER A 246 -7.42 -7.50 3.82
CA SER A 246 -6.86 -8.79 4.25
C SER A 246 -6.50 -9.68 3.07
N TYR A 247 -5.27 -10.21 3.03
CA TYR A 247 -4.89 -11.21 2.03
C TYR A 247 -5.14 -12.66 2.47
N ALA A 248 -5.90 -12.87 3.55
CA ALA A 248 -6.31 -14.21 3.94
C ALA A 248 -7.11 -14.87 2.79
N PRO A 249 -6.83 -16.13 2.42
CA PRO A 249 -7.54 -16.82 1.33
C PRO A 249 -9.07 -16.79 1.48
N ALA A 250 -9.58 -16.95 2.71
CA ALA A 250 -11.01 -16.90 3.02
C ALA A 250 -11.67 -15.52 2.74
N SER A 251 -10.87 -14.47 2.58
CA SER A 251 -11.33 -13.10 2.32
C SER A 251 -11.03 -12.63 0.90
N ALA A 252 -10.44 -13.46 0.03
CA ALA A 252 -9.91 -13.03 -1.27
C ALA A 252 -10.92 -12.28 -2.15
N ALA A 253 -12.16 -12.79 -2.25
CA ALA A 253 -13.22 -12.14 -3.03
C ALA A 253 -13.66 -10.79 -2.43
N ALA A 254 -13.83 -10.73 -1.10
CA ALA A 254 -14.20 -9.50 -0.40
C ALA A 254 -13.10 -8.44 -0.53
N THR A 255 -11.84 -8.85 -0.34
CA THR A 255 -10.68 -7.97 -0.50
C THR A 255 -10.55 -7.47 -1.93
N ALA A 256 -10.79 -8.32 -2.94
CA ALA A 256 -10.80 -7.87 -4.32
C ALA A 256 -11.85 -6.78 -4.56
N ALA A 257 -13.07 -6.99 -4.04
CA ALA A 257 -14.14 -6.00 -4.11
C ALA A 257 -13.80 -4.68 -3.39
N ASP A 258 -13.17 -4.75 -2.21
CA ASP A 258 -12.77 -3.56 -1.45
C ASP A 258 -11.70 -2.75 -2.18
N TRP A 259 -10.69 -3.41 -2.78
CA TRP A 259 -9.70 -2.73 -3.63
C TRP A 259 -10.35 -2.08 -4.86
N CYS A 260 -11.25 -2.81 -5.57
CA CYS A 260 -11.95 -2.27 -6.74
C CYS A 260 -12.77 -1.03 -6.36
N SER A 261 -13.55 -1.15 -5.27
CA SER A 261 -14.37 -0.08 -4.72
C SER A 261 -13.53 1.15 -4.36
N ALA A 262 -12.45 0.98 -3.61
CA ALA A 262 -11.61 2.09 -3.15
C ALA A 262 -10.95 2.83 -4.33
N LYS A 263 -10.43 2.09 -5.32
CA LYS A 263 -9.82 2.64 -6.53
C LYS A 263 -10.81 3.47 -7.36
N ILE A 264 -12.01 2.95 -7.59
CA ILE A 264 -13.07 3.67 -8.34
C ILE A 264 -13.52 4.92 -7.58
N ARG A 265 -13.82 4.80 -6.28
CA ARG A 265 -14.23 5.93 -5.44
C ARG A 265 -13.17 7.02 -5.38
N LEU A 266 -11.88 6.64 -5.31
CA LEU A 266 -10.79 7.60 -5.36
C LEU A 266 -10.76 8.33 -6.72
N GLY A 267 -10.91 7.61 -7.84
CA GLY A 267 -10.97 8.23 -9.17
C GLY A 267 -12.12 9.23 -9.30
N TRP A 268 -13.33 8.89 -8.83
CA TRP A 268 -14.46 9.82 -8.79
C TRP A 268 -14.20 11.05 -7.93
N LEU A 269 -13.57 10.84 -6.78
CA LEU A 269 -13.27 11.90 -5.83
C LEU A 269 -12.21 12.87 -6.36
N MET A 270 -11.13 12.35 -6.96
CA MET A 270 -10.10 13.16 -7.61
C MET A 270 -10.66 13.97 -8.79
N ALA A 271 -11.55 13.37 -9.59
CA ALA A 271 -12.22 14.07 -10.69
C ALA A 271 -13.08 15.23 -10.14
N ALA A 272 -13.89 14.98 -9.11
CA ALA A 272 -14.74 16.01 -8.50
C ALA A 272 -13.94 17.16 -7.86
N VAL A 273 -12.81 16.87 -7.22
CA VAL A 273 -11.91 17.93 -6.71
C VAL A 273 -11.28 18.71 -7.87
N SER A 274 -10.85 18.03 -8.94
CA SER A 274 -10.25 18.68 -10.11
C SER A 274 -11.24 19.59 -10.85
N GLU A 275 -12.53 19.20 -10.90
CA GLU A 275 -13.63 20.03 -11.42
C GLU A 275 -13.82 21.31 -10.59
N LYS A 276 -13.73 21.20 -9.26
CA LYS A 276 -13.88 22.34 -8.32
C LYS A 276 -12.63 23.21 -8.20
N ALA A 277 -11.45 22.65 -8.45
CA ALA A 277 -10.16 23.30 -8.34
C ALA A 277 -9.38 23.22 -9.68
N PRO A 278 -9.82 23.91 -10.74
CA PRO A 278 -9.19 23.81 -12.08
C PRO A 278 -7.73 24.27 -12.13
N GLY A 279 -7.28 25.01 -11.11
CA GLY A 279 -5.89 25.43 -10.94
C GLY A 279 -4.97 24.35 -10.33
N LEU A 280 -5.51 23.27 -9.78
CA LEU A 280 -4.74 22.14 -9.24
C LEU A 280 -4.13 21.34 -10.42
N PHE A 281 -2.80 21.22 -10.44
CA PHE A 281 -2.03 20.63 -11.55
C PHE A 281 -2.26 21.28 -12.92
N ALA A 282 -2.55 22.60 -12.96
CA ALA A 282 -2.83 23.29 -14.21
C ALA A 282 -1.65 23.29 -15.21
N ALA A 283 -0.43 23.11 -14.71
CA ALA A 283 0.78 22.98 -15.53
C ALA A 283 0.86 21.64 -16.29
N GLU A 284 0.13 20.62 -15.84
CA GLU A 284 0.07 19.31 -16.51
C GLU A 284 -1.01 19.30 -17.59
N ALA A 285 -0.78 18.51 -18.64
CA ALA A 285 -1.78 18.27 -19.67
C ALA A 285 -3.03 17.63 -19.06
N ALA A 286 -4.22 17.90 -19.62
CA ALA A 286 -5.49 17.47 -19.04
C ALA A 286 -5.55 15.95 -18.75
N LYS A 287 -4.97 15.13 -19.63
CA LYS A 287 -4.87 13.67 -19.48
C LYS A 287 -3.96 13.22 -18.33
N ASP A 288 -3.04 14.07 -17.88
CA ASP A 288 -2.01 13.74 -16.89
C ASP A 288 -2.39 14.22 -15.49
N ARG A 289 -3.36 15.14 -15.37
CA ARG A 289 -3.75 15.77 -14.08
C ARG A 289 -4.21 14.78 -13.03
N MET A 290 -4.90 13.72 -13.43
CA MET A 290 -5.34 12.67 -12.48
C MET A 290 -4.14 11.87 -11.96
N HIS A 291 -3.18 11.50 -12.82
CA HIS A 291 -1.96 10.85 -12.36
C HIS A 291 -1.04 11.79 -11.58
N ALA A 292 -1.05 13.09 -11.86
CA ALA A 292 -0.37 14.09 -11.05
C ALA A 292 -0.95 14.18 -9.63
N PHE A 293 -2.27 14.15 -9.50
CA PHE A 293 -2.94 14.09 -8.21
C PHE A 293 -2.56 12.80 -7.47
N GLU A 294 -2.66 11.66 -8.11
CA GLU A 294 -2.21 10.39 -7.55
C GLU A 294 -0.74 10.43 -7.09
N ALA A 295 0.15 11.01 -7.90
CA ALA A 295 1.57 11.17 -7.59
C ALA A 295 1.81 12.06 -6.36
N SER A 296 1.04 13.14 -6.19
CA SER A 296 1.07 13.94 -4.97
C SER A 296 0.58 13.16 -3.74
N LEU A 297 -0.50 12.39 -3.87
CA LEU A 297 -0.98 11.51 -2.78
C LEU A 297 0.08 10.46 -2.42
N PHE A 298 0.76 9.91 -3.42
CA PHE A 298 1.86 8.98 -3.23
C PHE A 298 3.01 9.62 -2.44
N MET A 299 3.37 10.87 -2.73
CA MET A 299 4.40 11.61 -1.99
C MET A 299 4.01 11.85 -0.52
N ILE A 300 2.77 12.26 -0.26
CA ILE A 300 2.22 12.36 1.11
C ILE A 300 2.27 11.01 1.82
N GLY A 301 1.94 9.94 1.10
CA GLY A 301 1.82 8.60 1.64
C GLY A 301 3.12 7.96 2.11
N TYR A 302 4.29 8.51 1.76
CA TYR A 302 5.57 8.07 2.34
C TYR A 302 5.54 8.16 3.87
N ASP A 303 5.02 9.27 4.40
CA ASP A 303 4.70 9.46 5.80
C ASP A 303 3.61 10.53 5.93
N VAL A 304 2.39 10.12 6.27
CA VAL A 304 1.24 11.03 6.43
C VAL A 304 1.43 12.03 7.58
N SER A 305 2.40 11.82 8.47
CA SER A 305 2.77 12.80 9.49
C SER A 305 3.30 14.12 8.90
N CYS A 306 3.65 14.14 7.61
CA CYS A 306 3.99 15.35 6.86
C CYS A 306 2.87 16.41 6.88
N LEU A 307 1.62 15.99 7.10
CA LEU A 307 0.44 16.86 7.15
C LEU A 307 0.15 17.44 8.54
N LYS A 308 0.97 17.13 9.55
CA LYS A 308 0.72 17.43 10.96
C LYS A 308 0.43 18.90 11.28
N GLN A 309 1.00 19.83 10.53
CA GLN A 309 0.75 21.26 10.74
C GLN A 309 -0.68 21.69 10.39
N ASN A 310 -1.41 20.89 9.61
CA ASN A 310 -2.81 21.15 9.24
C ASN A 310 -3.81 20.63 10.29
N ALA A 311 -3.35 19.89 11.30
CA ALA A 311 -4.23 19.38 12.34
C ALA A 311 -4.74 20.52 13.24
N PRO A 312 -6.04 20.59 13.54
CA PRO A 312 -6.55 21.53 14.54
C PRO A 312 -5.84 21.31 15.88
N GLY A 313 -5.22 22.37 16.42
CA GLY A 313 -4.44 22.29 17.67
C GLY A 313 -2.99 21.80 17.52
N ALA A 314 -2.39 21.88 16.33
CA ALA A 314 -1.01 21.47 16.05
C ALA A 314 0.06 22.32 16.78
N GLY A 315 0.19 22.10 18.08
CA GLY A 315 1.47 22.12 18.80
C GLY A 315 1.68 20.70 19.35
N ILE A 316 2.79 20.03 19.05
CA ILE A 316 2.97 18.64 19.50
C ILE A 316 4.27 18.46 20.28
N ASP A 317 4.07 17.98 21.50
CA ASP A 317 5.03 17.35 22.41
C ASP A 317 5.52 16.00 21.84
N GLU A 318 6.84 15.79 21.83
CA GLU A 318 7.57 14.58 21.37
C GLU A 318 7.01 13.29 22.01
N ARG A 319 6.39 13.37 23.19
CA ARG A 319 5.73 12.24 23.88
C ARG A 319 4.61 11.60 23.07
N GLN A 320 3.88 12.38 22.27
CA GLN A 320 2.75 11.87 21.49
C GLN A 320 3.21 11.00 20.31
N ARG A 321 4.39 11.29 19.73
CA ARG A 321 5.03 10.45 18.68
C ARG A 321 5.39 9.06 19.19
N MET A 322 6.02 8.97 20.37
CA MET A 322 6.35 7.68 20.99
C MET A 322 5.09 6.90 21.38
N HIS A 323 4.02 7.58 21.77
CA HIS A 323 2.73 6.95 22.02
C HIS A 323 2.10 6.38 20.74
N ILE A 324 2.16 7.11 19.61
CA ILE A 324 1.65 6.67 18.29
C ILE A 324 2.39 5.44 17.78
N GLN A 325 3.73 5.42 17.81
CA GLN A 325 4.51 4.24 17.38
C GLN A 325 4.20 3.01 18.24
N ARG A 326 4.05 3.19 19.56
CA ARG A 326 3.65 2.13 20.49
C ARG A 326 2.21 1.65 20.23
N ALA A 327 1.29 2.56 19.90
CA ALA A 327 -0.09 2.24 19.55
C ALA A 327 -0.19 1.46 18.23
N GLY A 328 0.62 1.80 17.22
CA GLY A 328 0.73 1.06 15.96
C GLY A 328 1.21 -0.38 16.16
N ALA A 329 2.29 -0.57 16.95
CA ALA A 329 2.77 -1.90 17.31
C ALA A 329 1.72 -2.70 18.13
N ALA A 330 1.01 -2.05 19.05
CA ALA A 330 -0.08 -2.68 19.81
C ALA A 330 -1.29 -3.04 18.94
N ARG A 331 -1.55 -2.28 17.87
CA ARG A 331 -2.60 -2.57 16.90
C ARG A 331 -2.24 -3.76 16.02
N LEU A 332 -1.03 -3.79 15.45
CA LEU A 332 -0.55 -4.91 14.65
C LEU A 332 -0.63 -6.23 15.44
N ARG A 333 -0.28 -6.19 16.74
CA ARG A 333 -0.43 -7.34 17.65
C ARG A 333 -1.88 -7.76 17.87
N ARG A 334 -2.82 -6.81 17.95
CA ARG A 334 -4.26 -7.10 18.06
C ARG A 334 -4.80 -7.72 16.77
N ASP A 335 -4.43 -7.15 15.63
CA ASP A 335 -4.84 -7.67 14.31
C ASP A 335 -4.30 -9.09 14.08
N HIS A 336 -3.11 -9.39 14.60
CA HIS A 336 -2.50 -10.73 14.54
C HIS A 336 -2.91 -11.67 15.67
N ALA A 337 -3.67 -11.22 16.68
CA ALA A 337 -4.01 -12.04 17.85
C ALA A 337 -4.86 -13.27 17.50
N GLY A 338 -5.63 -13.20 16.41
CA GLY A 338 -6.44 -14.31 15.91
C GLY A 338 -5.77 -15.16 14.83
N LEU A 339 -4.51 -14.87 14.46
CA LEU A 339 -3.79 -15.62 13.43
C LEU A 339 -3.06 -16.83 14.02
N PRO A 340 -2.90 -17.93 13.26
CA PRO A 340 -2.06 -19.06 13.65
C PRO A 340 -0.64 -18.61 13.98
N ARG A 341 -0.06 -19.20 15.03
CA ARG A 341 1.31 -18.89 15.46
C ARG A 341 2.27 -20.00 15.07
N THR A 342 3.42 -19.61 14.55
CA THR A 342 4.55 -20.49 14.25
C THR A 342 5.61 -20.35 15.33
N LEU A 343 6.17 -21.47 15.79
CA LEU A 343 7.24 -21.51 16.79
C LEU A 343 8.52 -22.06 16.16
N ILE A 344 9.58 -21.26 16.16
CA ILE A 344 10.87 -21.59 15.54
C ILE A 344 12.04 -21.22 16.45
N SER A 345 13.22 -21.74 16.14
CA SER A 345 14.49 -21.37 16.76
C SER A 345 15.17 -20.24 15.97
N THR A 346 16.05 -19.48 16.63
CA THR A 346 17.07 -18.69 15.89
C THR A 346 17.94 -19.60 15.00
N LEU A 347 18.58 -19.07 13.95
CA LEU A 347 19.35 -19.89 13.00
C LEU A 347 20.50 -20.70 13.64
N ASN A 348 21.07 -20.21 14.75
CA ASN A 348 22.09 -20.90 15.53
C ASN A 348 21.54 -21.59 16.80
N GLY A 349 20.24 -21.42 17.08
CA GLY A 349 19.60 -21.91 18.29
C GLY A 349 19.05 -23.32 18.11
N LYS A 350 19.22 -24.17 19.13
CA LYS A 350 18.63 -25.52 19.16
C LYS A 350 17.22 -25.56 19.75
N THR A 351 16.87 -24.56 20.56
CA THR A 351 15.58 -24.50 21.25
C THR A 351 14.67 -23.45 20.62
N PRO A 352 13.42 -23.79 20.27
CA PRO A 352 12.48 -22.82 19.74
C PRO A 352 12.19 -21.73 20.76
N ASN A 353 12.44 -20.49 20.38
CA ASN A 353 12.26 -19.31 21.23
C ASN A 353 11.68 -18.10 20.47
N ILE A 354 11.31 -18.28 19.20
CA ILE A 354 10.63 -17.26 18.41
C ILE A 354 9.23 -17.76 18.11
N SER A 355 8.23 -17.11 18.70
CA SER A 355 6.83 -17.34 18.36
C SER A 355 6.31 -16.16 17.57
N TYR A 356 5.82 -16.36 16.35
CA TYR A 356 5.31 -15.28 15.50
C TYR A 356 4.00 -15.63 14.81
N ALA A 357 3.27 -14.61 14.39
CA ALA A 357 2.10 -14.69 13.52
C ALA A 357 2.22 -13.64 12.42
N GLY A 358 1.59 -13.90 11.27
CA GLY A 358 1.63 -13.04 10.09
C GLY A 358 2.31 -13.72 8.91
N ASN A 359 2.60 -12.95 7.86
CA ASN A 359 3.33 -13.41 6.67
C ASN A 359 4.01 -12.23 5.97
N VAL A 360 4.79 -12.52 4.93
CA VAL A 360 5.57 -11.51 4.20
C VAL A 360 4.75 -10.34 3.64
N HIS A 361 3.46 -10.52 3.38
CA HIS A 361 2.60 -9.50 2.78
C HIS A 361 1.93 -8.58 3.81
N ILE A 362 1.76 -9.05 5.05
CA ILE A 362 1.08 -8.30 6.12
C ILE A 362 2.01 -7.94 7.28
N GLY A 363 3.26 -8.42 7.24
CA GLY A 363 4.21 -8.29 8.33
C GLY A 363 4.12 -9.43 9.32
N PHE A 364 5.01 -9.39 10.31
CA PHE A 364 5.09 -10.34 11.42
C PHE A 364 4.91 -9.62 12.75
N SER A 365 4.25 -10.28 13.69
CA SER A 365 4.32 -9.90 15.10
C SER A 365 4.58 -11.11 15.95
N GLY A 366 5.40 -10.98 16.98
CA GLY A 366 5.79 -12.12 17.76
C GLY A 366 6.47 -11.78 19.07
N VAL A 367 6.98 -12.82 19.70
CA VAL A 367 7.82 -12.74 20.87
C VAL A 367 9.07 -13.56 20.61
N TRP A 368 10.22 -12.97 20.86
CA TRP A 368 11.50 -13.65 20.91
C TRP A 368 11.94 -13.76 22.36
N SER A 369 11.92 -14.99 22.89
CA SER A 369 11.95 -15.30 24.32
C SER A 369 10.84 -14.53 25.06
N GLU A 370 11.16 -13.39 25.67
CA GLU A 370 10.20 -12.51 26.36
C GLU A 370 10.06 -11.15 25.67
N THR A 371 10.88 -10.87 24.66
CA THR A 371 10.92 -9.57 23.98
C THR A 371 9.93 -9.56 22.81
N PRO A 372 8.87 -8.75 22.87
CA PRO A 372 7.91 -8.70 21.79
C PRO A 372 8.44 -7.86 20.63
N PHE A 373 8.18 -8.29 19.40
CA PHE A 373 8.62 -7.62 18.18
C PHE A 373 7.48 -7.46 17.18
N THR A 374 7.66 -6.50 16.27
CA THR A 374 6.80 -6.26 15.11
C THR A 374 7.67 -5.90 13.92
N ILE A 375 7.44 -6.59 12.80
CA ILE A 375 8.08 -6.38 11.51
C ILE A 375 6.95 -6.07 10.55
N ASP A 376 6.92 -4.87 9.98
CA ASP A 376 5.87 -4.43 9.09
C ASP A 376 6.10 -4.92 7.63
N SER A 377 5.04 -4.95 6.83
CA SER A 377 5.08 -5.44 5.45
C SER A 377 5.88 -4.54 4.52
N ASP A 378 5.98 -3.24 4.81
CA ASP A 378 6.76 -2.29 4.03
C ASP A 378 8.26 -2.47 4.29
N PHE A 379 8.67 -2.66 5.55
CA PHE A 379 10.02 -3.10 5.90
C PHE A 379 10.40 -4.39 5.17
N LEU A 380 9.49 -5.37 5.09
CA LEU A 380 9.74 -6.63 4.39
C LEU A 380 9.83 -6.43 2.87
N GLN A 381 8.98 -5.58 2.32
CA GLN A 381 9.04 -5.22 0.91
C GLN A 381 10.35 -4.51 0.59
N ASP A 382 10.73 -3.50 1.37
CA ASP A 382 12.00 -2.77 1.22
C ASP A 382 13.20 -3.71 1.36
N LEU A 383 13.15 -4.66 2.28
CA LEU A 383 14.19 -5.68 2.44
C LEU A 383 14.30 -6.59 1.22
N LEU A 384 13.22 -7.24 0.81
CA LEU A 384 13.21 -8.16 -0.33
C LEU A 384 13.46 -7.43 -1.66
N ASN A 385 13.21 -6.13 -1.67
CA ASN A 385 13.58 -5.24 -2.74
C ASN A 385 15.10 -5.06 -2.78
N ASP A 386 15.71 -4.70 -1.67
CA ASP A 386 17.13 -4.38 -1.59
C ASP A 386 18.03 -5.64 -1.63
N PHE A 387 17.50 -6.82 -1.31
CA PHE A 387 18.14 -8.13 -1.49
C PHE A 387 17.35 -9.00 -2.50
N PRO A 388 17.54 -8.81 -3.82
CA PRO A 388 16.94 -9.65 -4.86
C PRO A 388 17.25 -11.16 -4.72
N ALA A 389 16.41 -11.97 -5.37
CA ALA A 389 16.62 -13.41 -5.47
C ALA A 389 18.02 -13.76 -6.00
N GLY A 390 18.69 -14.69 -5.31
CA GLY A 390 20.07 -15.08 -5.58
C GLY A 390 21.12 -14.24 -4.86
N GLU A 391 20.77 -13.11 -4.24
CA GLU A 391 21.71 -12.30 -3.47
C GLU A 391 22.09 -13.00 -2.16
N GLU A 392 23.38 -12.95 -1.83
CA GLU A 392 23.90 -13.46 -0.56
C GLU A 392 24.27 -12.33 0.38
N ALA A 393 23.80 -12.43 1.63
CA ALA A 393 24.12 -11.48 2.69
C ALA A 393 24.58 -12.21 3.95
N GLY A 394 25.50 -11.61 4.72
CA GLY A 394 25.76 -12.07 6.08
C GLY A 394 24.63 -11.69 7.03
N LEU A 395 24.45 -12.41 8.14
CA LEU A 395 23.40 -12.06 9.13
C LEU A 395 23.66 -10.69 9.81
N GLY A 396 24.89 -10.42 10.25
CA GLY A 396 25.29 -9.11 10.79
C GLY A 396 24.65 -8.68 12.12
N ALA A 397 24.18 -9.62 12.96
CA ALA A 397 23.40 -9.32 14.16
C ALA A 397 24.22 -9.09 15.46
N ASN A 398 25.56 -9.06 15.38
CA ASN A 398 26.42 -9.09 16.56
C ASN A 398 26.45 -7.75 17.33
N MET A 399 26.62 -7.82 18.66
CA MET A 399 26.48 -6.67 19.57
C MET A 399 27.73 -5.80 19.74
N THR A 400 28.91 -6.35 19.45
CA THR A 400 30.21 -5.73 19.67
C THR A 400 30.94 -5.63 18.34
N GLY A 401 31.15 -4.40 17.85
CA GLY A 401 31.86 -4.13 16.59
C GLY A 401 31.05 -3.31 15.57
N ASP A 402 31.77 -2.76 14.59
CA ASP A 402 31.21 -2.19 13.36
C ASP A 402 30.48 -3.29 12.60
N VAL A 403 29.30 -2.96 12.06
CA VAL A 403 28.57 -3.93 11.23
C VAL A 403 29.16 -3.89 9.83
N GLU A 404 29.63 -5.03 9.33
CA GLU A 404 30.17 -5.11 7.98
C GLU A 404 29.10 -4.75 6.94
N PRO A 405 29.43 -3.87 5.97
CA PRO A 405 28.61 -3.64 4.80
C PRO A 405 28.25 -4.96 4.09
N GLY A 406 27.02 -5.05 3.56
CA GLY A 406 26.54 -6.27 2.90
C GLY A 406 25.95 -7.33 3.85
N THR A 407 25.69 -6.97 5.11
CA THR A 407 24.94 -7.83 6.04
C THR A 407 23.51 -7.33 6.27
N LEU A 408 22.61 -8.25 6.62
CA LEU A 408 21.23 -7.94 6.98
C LEU A 408 21.17 -6.95 8.16
N GLY A 409 21.97 -7.18 9.20
CA GLY A 409 22.06 -6.27 10.34
C GLY A 409 22.56 -4.87 9.97
N TYR A 410 23.47 -4.76 8.99
CA TYR A 410 23.94 -3.47 8.49
C TYR A 410 22.83 -2.74 7.76
N TRP A 411 22.13 -3.44 6.86
CA TRP A 411 20.99 -2.90 6.14
C TRP A 411 19.89 -2.41 7.08
N ILE A 412 19.51 -3.20 8.10
CA ILE A 412 18.51 -2.78 9.11
C ILE A 412 18.95 -1.48 9.79
N ASN A 413 20.23 -1.38 10.18
CA ASN A 413 20.74 -0.20 10.87
C ASN A 413 20.76 1.04 9.98
N GLN A 414 21.09 0.89 8.70
CA GLN A 414 21.12 2.00 7.74
C GLN A 414 19.72 2.50 7.38
N HIS A 415 18.79 1.58 7.09
CA HIS A 415 17.46 1.93 6.59
C HIS A 415 16.46 2.19 7.73
N TYR A 416 16.62 1.52 8.86
CA TYR A 416 15.75 1.59 10.03
C TYR A 416 16.55 1.72 11.34
N PRO A 417 17.29 2.81 11.57
CA PRO A 417 18.16 2.97 12.75
C PRO A 417 17.41 2.92 14.10
N ALA A 418 16.10 3.19 14.10
CA ALA A 418 15.24 3.04 15.27
C ALA A 418 14.94 1.56 15.62
N LYS A 419 15.10 0.64 14.66
CA LYS A 419 15.02 -0.80 14.86
C LYS A 419 16.44 -1.31 15.16
N SER A 420 16.58 -2.07 16.24
CA SER A 420 17.88 -2.65 16.60
C SER A 420 18.37 -3.59 15.49
N ARG A 421 19.67 -3.54 15.15
CA ARG A 421 20.33 -4.54 14.29
C ARG A 421 20.12 -6.00 14.77
N ARG A 422 19.83 -6.20 16.06
CA ARG A 422 19.44 -7.51 16.63
C ARG A 422 18.17 -8.09 16.01
N LEU A 423 17.34 -7.26 15.37
CA LEU A 423 16.15 -7.70 14.65
C LEU A 423 16.51 -8.71 13.55
N ALA A 424 17.72 -8.63 12.97
CA ALA A 424 18.21 -9.63 12.02
C ALA A 424 18.16 -11.06 12.58
N SER A 425 18.49 -11.26 13.87
CA SER A 425 18.46 -12.58 14.54
C SER A 425 17.07 -13.19 14.66
N VAL A 426 16.02 -12.37 14.62
CA VAL A 426 14.62 -12.82 14.66
C VAL A 426 14.06 -12.93 13.24
N LEU A 427 14.37 -11.94 12.41
CA LEU A 427 13.85 -11.82 11.06
C LEU A 427 14.37 -12.92 10.13
N ALA A 428 15.68 -13.20 10.11
CA ALA A 428 16.24 -14.19 9.20
C ALA A 428 15.66 -15.61 9.39
N PRO A 429 15.53 -16.14 10.63
CA PRO A 429 14.84 -17.41 10.85
C PRO A 429 13.39 -17.42 10.36
N ILE A 430 12.65 -16.32 10.56
CA ILE A 430 11.27 -16.19 10.07
C ILE A 430 11.25 -16.24 8.54
N LEU A 431 12.14 -15.49 7.87
CA LEU A 431 12.22 -15.49 6.41
C LEU A 431 12.60 -16.87 5.84
N VAL A 432 13.42 -17.64 6.57
CA VAL A 432 13.73 -19.03 6.20
C VAL A 432 12.50 -19.92 6.35
N ALA A 433 11.78 -19.82 7.47
CA ALA A 433 10.54 -20.58 7.70
C ALA A 433 9.46 -20.26 6.65
N GLU A 434 9.40 -19.01 6.20
CA GLU A 434 8.46 -18.52 5.19
C GLU A 434 8.95 -18.73 3.74
N GLY A 435 10.06 -19.44 3.54
CA GLY A 435 10.61 -19.76 2.22
C GLY A 435 10.99 -18.53 1.39
N CYS A 436 11.43 -17.45 2.05
CA CYS A 436 11.92 -16.23 1.41
C CYS A 436 13.45 -16.16 1.38
N VAL A 437 14.11 -16.95 2.23
CA VAL A 437 15.57 -16.98 2.37
C VAL A 437 16.01 -18.42 2.63
N GLU A 438 17.17 -18.81 2.12
CA GLU A 438 17.88 -20.01 2.52
C GLU A 438 19.01 -19.64 3.48
N SER A 439 19.14 -20.37 4.59
CA SER A 439 20.32 -20.28 5.45
C SER A 439 21.38 -21.24 4.93
N ILE A 440 22.56 -20.72 4.57
CA ILE A 440 23.70 -21.55 4.16
C ILE A 440 24.31 -22.15 5.43
N THR A 441 24.08 -23.44 5.65
CA THR A 441 24.48 -24.16 6.88
C THR A 441 25.98 -24.41 6.91
N GLY A 442 26.58 -24.43 8.11
CA GLY A 442 27.99 -24.78 8.32
C GLY A 442 29.01 -23.66 8.11
N VAL A 443 28.58 -22.43 7.82
CA VAL A 443 29.46 -21.27 7.59
C VAL A 443 29.32 -20.26 8.73
N TYR A 444 30.45 -19.78 9.27
CA TYR A 444 30.51 -18.67 10.21
C TYR A 444 31.30 -17.49 9.59
N PRO A 445 30.73 -16.27 9.54
CA PRO A 445 29.40 -15.87 10.00
C PRO A 445 28.26 -16.47 9.16
N ILE A 446 27.04 -16.59 9.72
CA ILE A 446 25.86 -17.11 9.00
C ILE A 446 25.66 -16.32 7.72
N ARG A 447 25.47 -17.04 6.61
CA ARG A 447 25.14 -16.50 5.29
C ARG A 447 23.70 -16.85 4.92
N LEU A 448 23.04 -15.88 4.31
CA LEU A 448 21.66 -15.93 3.86
C LEU A 448 21.65 -15.79 2.35
N ARG A 449 20.88 -16.61 1.65
CA ARG A 449 20.59 -16.46 0.22
C ARG A 449 19.13 -16.12 0.05
N PHE A 450 18.82 -14.99 -0.57
CA PHE A 450 17.44 -14.57 -0.79
C PHE A 450 16.81 -15.31 -1.97
N LEU A 451 15.53 -15.67 -1.86
CA LEU A 451 14.78 -16.50 -2.83
C LEU A 451 13.75 -15.73 -3.67
#